data_AF-A0A9X0BD38-F1
#
_entry.id   AF-A0A9X0BD38-F1
#
_cell.length_a   1.000
_cell.length_b   1.000
_cell.length_c   1.000
_cell.angle_alpha   90.00
_cell.angle_beta   90.00
_cell.angle_gamma   90.00
#
_symmetry.space_group_name_H-M   'P 1'
#
loop_
_entity.id
_entity.type
_entity.pdbx_description
1 polymer ?
#
loop_
_entity_poly.entity_id
_entity_poly.type
_entity_poly.pdbx_seq_one_letter_code
_entity_poly.pdbx_strand_id
1 'polypeptide(L)'
;MGRLKDMIKKGGENIAPRDVEQVLELHPDILTAAVVGIPDIGSKDICIWLRTRLAAFKIPEHVFWIGDGTGVPDHLPVNSSGKILKQELSRIADHLKNATEP
;
A
#
# COMPACT_ATOMS: atom_id res chain seq x y z
N MET A 1 -10.90 25.85 -9.70
CA MET A 1 -11.16 24.40 -9.66
C MET A 1 -9.86 23.68 -9.97
N GLY A 2 -9.41 22.81 -9.05
CA GLY A 2 -8.09 22.18 -9.08
C GLY A 2 -7.87 21.29 -10.31
N ARG A 3 -6.60 21.05 -10.65
CA ARG A 3 -6.22 20.25 -11.82
C ARG A 3 -6.53 18.78 -11.56
N LEU A 4 -7.11 18.08 -12.53
CA LEU A 4 -7.38 16.62 -12.47
C LEU A 4 -6.15 15.78 -12.08
N LYS A 5 -4.94 16.25 -12.42
CA LYS A 5 -3.68 15.56 -12.11
C LYS A 5 -3.26 15.68 -10.64
N ASP A 6 -3.87 16.57 -9.88
CA ASP A 6 -3.49 16.83 -8.49
C ASP A 6 -4.48 16.15 -7.51
N MET A 7 -5.40 15.32 -8.02
CA MET A 7 -6.37 14.56 -7.23
C MET A 7 -5.71 13.35 -6.54
N ILE A 8 -5.97 13.19 -5.24
CA ILE A 8 -5.50 12.07 -4.43
C ILE A 8 -6.57 10.98 -4.44
N LYS A 9 -6.17 9.73 -4.63
CA LYS A 9 -7.07 8.58 -4.52
C LYS A 9 -6.90 7.91 -3.17
N LYS A 10 -7.99 7.74 -2.42
CA LYS A 10 -7.98 7.02 -1.13
C LYS A 10 -9.27 6.24 -0.96
N GLY A 11 -9.19 4.93 -0.74
CA GLY A 11 -10.37 4.09 -0.50
C GLY A 11 -11.39 4.07 -1.65
N GLY A 12 -10.95 4.33 -2.89
CA GLY A 12 -11.85 4.45 -4.06
C GLY A 12 -12.41 5.86 -4.28
N GLU A 13 -12.20 6.78 -3.35
CA GLU A 13 -12.64 8.17 -3.45
C GLU A 13 -11.54 9.08 -4.01
N ASN A 14 -12.01 10.16 -4.63
CA ASN A 14 -11.21 11.18 -5.29
C ASN A 14 -11.20 12.42 -4.41
N ILE A 15 -10.07 12.71 -3.77
CA ILE A 15 -9.89 13.81 -2.82
C ILE A 15 -9.15 14.95 -3.51
N ALA A 16 -9.70 16.16 -3.45
CA ALA A 16 -8.97 17.36 -3.82
C ALA A 16 -8.11 17.79 -2.61
N PRO A 17 -6.77 17.90 -2.75
CA PRO A 17 -5.89 18.33 -1.66
C PRO A 17 -6.33 19.64 -1.02
N ARG A 18 -6.82 20.58 -1.85
CA ARG A 18 -7.24 21.91 -1.40
C ARG A 18 -8.38 21.87 -0.38
N ASP A 19 -9.27 20.90 -0.46
CA ASP A 19 -10.38 20.76 0.49
C ASP A 19 -9.84 20.45 1.89
N VAL A 20 -8.78 19.65 1.97
CA VAL A 20 -8.10 19.31 3.22
C VAL A 20 -7.23 20.48 3.69
N GLU A 21 -6.48 21.11 2.79
CA GLU A 21 -5.64 22.28 3.10
C GLU A 21 -6.46 23.44 3.67
N GLN A 22 -7.62 23.75 3.09
CA GLN A 22 -8.49 24.81 3.58
C GLN A 22 -8.94 24.55 5.02
N VAL A 23 -9.30 23.32 5.36
CA VAL A 23 -9.71 22.98 6.74
C VAL A 23 -8.52 23.07 7.69
N LEU A 24 -7.32 22.64 7.27
CA LEU A 24 -6.10 22.78 8.06
C LEU A 24 -5.74 24.25 8.31
N GLU A 25 -5.88 25.11 7.30
CA GLU A 25 -5.64 26.55 7.37
C GLU A 25 -6.63 27.29 8.31
N LEU A 26 -7.73 26.66 8.74
CA LEU A 26 -8.63 27.24 9.76
C LEU A 26 -8.11 27.07 11.20
N HIS A 27 -7.09 26.22 11.43
CA HIS A 27 -6.55 26.00 12.77
C HIS A 27 -5.63 27.18 13.17
N PRO A 28 -5.82 27.80 14.36
CA PRO A 28 -5.09 29.02 14.74
C PRO A 28 -3.56 28.85 14.80
N ASP A 29 -3.09 27.63 15.06
CA ASP A 29 -1.66 27.30 15.14
C ASP A 29 -1.03 26.82 13.81
N ILE A 30 -1.80 26.75 12.71
CA ILE A 30 -1.28 26.32 11.40
C ILE A 30 -1.06 27.54 10.51
N LEU A 31 0.21 27.85 10.20
CA LEU A 31 0.56 28.97 9.32
C LEU A 31 0.26 28.70 7.85
N THR A 32 0.50 27.47 7.38
CA THR A 32 0.29 27.04 5.99
C THR A 32 0.20 25.52 5.94
N ALA A 33 -0.64 24.98 5.05
CA ALA A 33 -0.76 23.54 4.81
C ALA A 33 -0.53 23.21 3.32
N ALA A 34 0.05 22.04 3.07
CA ALA A 34 0.16 21.47 1.73
C ALA A 34 -0.13 19.97 1.82
N VAL A 35 -1.07 19.49 1.00
CA VAL A 35 -1.49 18.09 1.00
C VAL A 35 -1.05 17.45 -0.31
N VAL A 36 -0.37 16.31 -0.20
CA VAL A 36 0.15 15.57 -1.36
C VAL A 36 -0.35 14.14 -1.34
N GLY A 37 -0.65 13.62 -2.53
CA GLY A 37 -0.93 12.21 -2.72
C GLY A 37 0.37 11.43 -2.77
N ILE A 38 0.52 10.44 -1.91
CA ILE A 38 1.54 9.41 -2.08
C ILE A 38 0.88 8.25 -2.81
N PRO A 39 1.46 7.72 -3.90
CA PRO A 39 0.96 6.51 -4.54
C PRO A 39 0.92 5.37 -3.53
N ASP A 40 -0.29 4.99 -3.13
CA ASP A 40 -0.56 3.79 -2.36
C ASP A 40 -1.01 2.71 -3.34
N ILE A 41 -0.17 1.71 -3.57
CA ILE A 41 -0.46 0.65 -4.53
C ILE A 41 -1.05 -0.50 -3.74
N GLY A 42 -2.34 -0.79 -3.94
CA GLY A 42 -2.96 -1.93 -3.31
C GLY A 42 -2.55 -3.26 -3.96
N SER A 43 -2.70 -4.36 -3.23
CA SER A 43 -2.49 -5.72 -3.75
C SER A 43 -3.29 -5.99 -5.03
N LYS A 44 -4.50 -5.43 -5.14
CA LYS A 44 -5.35 -5.52 -6.34
C LYS A 44 -4.75 -4.79 -7.54
N ASP A 45 -4.18 -3.60 -7.34
CA ASP A 45 -3.54 -2.82 -8.40
C ASP A 45 -2.33 -3.56 -8.97
N ILE A 46 -1.54 -4.22 -8.11
CA ILE A 46 -0.47 -5.11 -8.53
C ILE A 46 -1.02 -6.24 -9.39
N CYS A 47 -2.06 -6.95 -8.94
CA CYS A 47 -2.62 -8.08 -9.70
C CYS A 47 -3.17 -7.64 -11.06
N ILE A 48 -3.84 -6.48 -11.13
CA ILE A 48 -4.31 -5.89 -12.39
C ILE A 48 -3.11 -5.58 -13.30
N TRP A 49 -2.09 -4.92 -12.77
CA TRP A 49 -0.90 -4.58 -13.53
C TRP A 49 -0.16 -5.83 -14.04
N LEU A 50 -0.02 -6.87 -13.21
CA LEU A 50 0.59 -8.14 -13.61
C LEU A 50 -0.21 -8.84 -14.72
N ARG A 51 -1.54 -8.79 -14.69
CA ARG A 51 -2.41 -9.38 -15.74
C ARG A 51 -2.21 -8.77 -17.12
N THR A 52 -1.73 -7.53 -17.20
CA THR A 52 -1.38 -6.90 -18.49
C THR A 52 -0.08 -7.44 -19.11
N ARG A 53 0.72 -8.18 -18.33
CA ARG A 53 2.10 -8.58 -18.69
C ARG A 53 2.37 -10.08 -18.58
N LEU A 54 1.60 -10.79 -17.75
CA LEU A 54 1.79 -12.21 -17.47
C LEU A 54 0.50 -12.99 -17.73
N ALA A 55 0.66 -14.27 -18.05
CA ALA A 55 -0.46 -15.22 -18.12
C ALA A 55 -1.14 -15.35 -16.74
N ALA A 56 -2.46 -15.55 -16.75
CA ALA A 56 -3.30 -15.54 -15.55
C ALA A 56 -2.82 -16.49 -14.42
N PHE A 57 -2.28 -17.66 -14.76
CA PHE A 57 -1.78 -18.62 -13.78
C PHE A 57 -0.50 -18.16 -13.03
N LYS A 58 0.15 -17.08 -13.49
CA LYS A 58 1.33 -16.49 -12.83
C LYS A 58 0.97 -15.35 -11.89
N ILE A 59 -0.30 -14.97 -11.81
CA ILE A 59 -0.76 -13.86 -10.99
C ILE A 59 -0.97 -14.39 -9.57
N PRO A 60 -0.32 -13.81 -8.55
CA PRO A 60 -0.49 -14.26 -7.18
C PRO A 60 -1.92 -13.97 -6.69
N GLU A 61 -2.46 -14.86 -5.86
CA GLU A 61 -3.73 -14.63 -5.18
C GLU A 61 -3.56 -13.69 -3.97
N HIS A 62 -2.41 -13.76 -3.32
CA HIS A 62 -2.08 -12.95 -2.14
C HIS A 62 -0.81 -12.13 -2.38
N VAL A 63 -0.85 -10.86 -1.98
CA VAL A 63 0.31 -9.96 -1.96
C VAL A 63 0.36 -9.34 -0.58
N PHE A 64 1.53 -9.43 0.06
CA PHE A 64 1.82 -8.92 1.39
C PHE A 64 2.92 -7.86 1.29
N TRP A 65 2.85 -6.83 2.14
CA TRP A 65 3.79 -5.72 2.12
C TRP A 65 4.68 -5.75 3.35
N ILE A 66 5.98 -5.55 3.15
CA ILE A 66 6.95 -5.51 4.25
C ILE A 66 6.68 -4.29 5.12
N GLY A 67 6.57 -4.49 6.43
CA GLY A 67 6.37 -3.41 7.40
C GLY A 67 5.01 -2.70 7.31
N ASP A 68 3.98 -3.34 6.76
CA ASP A 68 2.63 -2.78 6.67
C ASP A 68 1.83 -2.87 7.98
N GLY A 69 2.43 -3.40 9.04
CA GLY A 69 1.78 -3.57 10.35
C GLY A 69 0.77 -4.72 10.41
N THR A 70 0.63 -5.52 9.34
CA THR A 70 -0.30 -6.66 9.31
C THR A 70 0.29 -7.95 9.88
N GLY A 71 1.56 -7.92 10.32
CA GLY A 71 2.31 -9.08 10.82
C GLY A 71 3.42 -9.55 9.87
N VAL A 72 3.57 -8.92 8.70
CA VAL A 72 4.78 -9.04 7.88
C VAL A 72 5.92 -8.29 8.58
N PRO A 73 7.13 -8.88 8.73
CA PRO A 73 8.27 -8.19 9.30
C PRO A 73 8.65 -6.91 8.53
N ASP A 74 9.32 -5.97 9.20
CA ASP A 74 9.80 -4.72 8.59
C ASP A 74 10.95 -4.91 7.59
N HIS A 75 11.54 -6.10 7.56
CA HIS A 75 12.65 -6.47 6.68
C HIS A 75 12.50 -7.90 6.15
N LEU A 76 13.08 -8.17 4.97
CA LEU A 76 13.10 -9.53 4.42
C LEU A 76 13.89 -10.47 5.34
N PRO A 77 13.31 -11.64 5.71
CA PRO A 77 14.05 -12.63 6.48
C PRO A 77 15.16 -13.20 5.61
N VAL A 78 16.40 -13.03 6.06
CA VAL A 78 17.61 -13.49 5.38
C VAL A 78 18.51 -14.27 6.33
N ASN A 79 19.28 -15.21 5.78
CA ASN A 79 20.33 -15.87 6.56
C ASN A 79 21.57 -14.98 6.72
N SER A 80 22.58 -15.47 7.43
CA SER A 80 23.86 -14.77 7.64
C SER A 80 24.62 -14.42 6.36
N SER A 81 24.31 -15.07 5.23
CA SER A 81 24.87 -14.77 3.90
C SER A 81 24.01 -13.83 3.05
N GLY A 82 22.88 -13.33 3.58
CA GLY A 82 21.95 -12.44 2.87
C GLY A 82 20.94 -13.16 1.95
N LYS A 83 20.89 -14.50 1.96
CA LYS A 83 19.90 -15.25 1.16
C LYS A 83 18.54 -15.20 1.83
N ILE A 84 17.50 -14.90 1.05
CA ILE A 84 16.11 -14.87 1.50
C ILE A 84 15.67 -16.25 1.99
N LEU A 85 15.11 -16.29 3.20
CA LEU A 85 14.55 -17.47 3.85
C LEU A 85 13.11 -17.70 3.38
N LYS A 86 12.94 -18.33 2.20
CA LYS A 86 11.61 -18.60 1.62
C LYS A 86 10.69 -19.44 2.53
N GLN A 87 11.26 -20.35 3.32
CA GLN A 87 10.48 -21.15 4.29
C GLN A 87 9.81 -20.27 5.34
N GLU A 88 10.52 -19.26 5.85
CA GLU A 88 9.96 -18.32 6.82
C GLU A 88 8.89 -17.43 6.17
N LEU A 89 9.14 -16.96 4.95
CA LEU A 89 8.14 -16.22 4.19
C LEU A 89 6.87 -17.05 3.97
N SER A 90 6.98 -18.35 3.69
CA SER A 90 5.82 -19.25 3.55
C SER A 90 5.06 -19.34 4.86
N ARG A 91 5.76 -19.53 5.99
CA ARG A 91 5.15 -19.64 7.31
C ARG A 91 4.40 -18.36 7.70
N ILE A 92 5.00 -17.20 7.43
CA ILE A 92 4.38 -15.89 7.65
C ILE A 92 3.13 -15.77 6.77
N ALA A 93 3.25 -16.07 5.47
CA ALA A 93 2.11 -15.99 4.54
C ALA A 93 0.96 -16.92 4.96
N ASP A 94 1.25 -18.15 5.37
CA ASP A 94 0.24 -19.11 5.85
C ASP A 94 -0.48 -18.58 7.11
N HIS A 95 0.27 -18.02 8.06
CA HIS A 95 -0.32 -17.40 9.25
C HIS A 95 -1.25 -16.24 8.91
N LEU A 96 -0.80 -15.34 8.03
CA LEU A 96 -1.56 -14.16 7.61
C LEU A 96 -2.83 -14.55 6.83
N LYS A 97 -2.74 -15.53 5.94
CA LYS A 97 -3.93 -16.06 5.24
C LYS A 97 -5.00 -16.53 6.23
N ASN A 98 -4.59 -17.32 7.23
CA ASN A 98 -5.52 -17.92 8.19
C ASN A 98 -6.05 -16.92 9.23
N ALA A 99 -5.35 -15.80 9.47
CA ALA A 99 -5.81 -14.73 10.36
C ALA A 99 -6.86 -13.81 9.73
N THR A 100 -7.05 -13.90 8.40
CA THR A 100 -7.96 -13.03 7.64
C THR A 100 -9.26 -13.73 7.23
N GLU A 101 -9.42 -15.03 7.56
CA GLU A 101 -10.68 -15.78 7.41
C GLU A 101 -11.47 -15.71 8.74
N PRO A 102 -12.76 -15.31 8.72
CA PRO A 102 -13.60 -15.17 9.91
C PRO A 102 -13.96 -16.49 10.59
#